data_AF-A0A6D2IC40-F1
#
_entry.id   AF-A0A6D2IC40-F1
#
_cell.length_a   1.000
_cell.length_b   1.000
_cell.length_c   1.000
_cell.angle_alpha   90.00
_cell.angle_beta   90.00
_cell.angle_gamma   90.00
#
_symmetry.space_group_name_H-M   'P 1'
#
loop_
_entity.id
_entity.type
_entity.pdbx_description
1 polymer ?
#
loop_
_entity_poly.entity_id
_entity_poly.type
_entity_poly.pdbx_seq_one_letter_code
_entity_poly.pdbx_strand_id
1 'polypeptide(L)'
;MFRSPCKIPAMKTFEQKSYVGLKPPSYNVKINHFRSTKVACQLQRFDSTMTWPVNTHEALLVPSKLAAPPVPSKPVEPLTDHHLQLSRRPRRNRKSPTQRAAFQETNISPENFIYPLFIHQGEVDIPISTMPGRYILGWRHGLIEESPTGEEAFNDNGLVQRTVRLLKDKFPDLVIHTDVNFDEYSTSGHGGIVREDGVILNDETIYQLRKQAVSQARAGADVVCTSEMLDGRVGAVRAALDAGGFHHVSIMSYSVNYQINPANLREALIEAREDEAEGADILMVKPALPSLDIIRLLKDQTLLPIGGCQVSGEYSMIKAAGLLKMIDEEKVMMESLMCIRRAGADLILTYFALQASTILCGENRKFVF
;
A
#
# COMPACT_ATOMS: atom_id res chain seq x y z
N MET A 1 36.40 38.32 -14.75
CA MET A 1 37.22 37.09 -14.73
C MET A 1 37.28 36.59 -13.30
N PHE A 2 36.63 35.48 -12.98
CA PHE A 2 37.02 34.45 -12.00
C PHE A 2 35.91 33.39 -12.05
N ARG A 3 36.12 32.41 -12.94
CA ARG A 3 35.22 31.26 -13.16
C ARG A 3 35.47 30.26 -12.05
N SER A 4 34.48 30.03 -11.18
CA SER A 4 34.51 28.91 -10.24
C SER A 4 33.69 27.75 -10.83
N PRO A 5 34.26 26.55 -11.04
CA PRO A 5 33.53 25.41 -11.56
C PRO A 5 32.64 24.81 -10.47
N CYS A 6 31.33 25.05 -10.54
CA CYS A 6 30.34 24.36 -9.72
C CYS A 6 30.22 22.90 -10.21
N LYS A 7 30.76 21.94 -9.45
CA LYS A 7 30.47 20.51 -9.61
C LYS A 7 29.10 20.25 -8.98
N ILE A 8 28.04 20.24 -9.78
CA ILE A 8 26.77 19.64 -9.36
C ILE A 8 26.96 18.14 -9.54
N PRO A 9 26.93 17.31 -8.48
CA PRO A 9 26.85 15.87 -8.67
C PRO A 9 25.54 15.57 -9.41
N ALA A 10 25.60 14.79 -10.49
CA ALA A 10 24.42 14.09 -10.98
C ALA A 10 23.76 13.42 -9.78
N MET A 11 22.43 13.48 -9.68
CA MET A 11 21.66 12.81 -8.64
C MET A 11 21.96 11.31 -8.72
N LYS A 12 23.03 10.89 -8.05
CA LYS A 12 23.44 9.51 -7.88
C LYS A 12 22.53 9.01 -6.79
N THR A 13 21.72 8.01 -7.15
CA THR A 13 20.87 7.20 -6.27
C THR A 13 19.79 8.00 -5.54
N PHE A 14 18.53 7.65 -5.79
CA PHE A 14 17.52 7.80 -4.74
C PHE A 14 18.07 7.01 -3.55
N GLU A 15 18.51 7.70 -2.51
CA GLU A 15 18.86 7.05 -1.25
C GLU A 15 17.53 6.50 -0.72
N GLN A 16 17.30 5.21 -0.93
CA GLN A 16 16.13 4.47 -0.45
C GLN A 16 16.28 4.31 1.06
N LYS A 17 16.20 5.41 1.80
CA LYS A 17 15.84 5.34 3.21
C LYS A 17 14.38 4.92 3.22
N SER A 18 14.17 3.61 3.39
CA SER A 18 12.89 3.03 3.73
C SER A 18 12.20 3.95 4.74
N TYR A 19 11.00 4.45 4.39
CA TYR A 19 10.15 5.22 5.30
C TYR A 19 9.58 4.36 6.44
N VAL A 20 9.93 3.07 6.46
CA VAL A 20 9.70 2.11 7.55
C VAL A 20 11.04 1.94 8.27
N GLY A 21 11.07 2.08 9.59
CA GLY A 21 12.25 2.25 10.45
C GLY A 21 13.31 1.14 10.46
N LEU A 22 13.85 0.77 9.29
CA LEU A 22 14.97 -0.15 9.11
C LEU A 22 16.29 0.64 9.19
N LYS A 23 17.23 0.16 10.01
CA LYS A 23 18.59 0.72 10.07
C LYS A 23 19.34 0.38 8.78
N PRO A 24 19.96 1.35 8.10
CA PRO A 24 20.71 1.06 6.88
C PRO A 24 22.02 0.30 7.20
N PRO A 25 22.37 -0.76 6.45
CA PRO A 25 23.70 -1.34 6.52
C PRO A 25 24.72 -0.44 5.79
N SER A 26 25.89 -0.27 6.39
CA SER A 26 26.97 0.53 5.83
C SER A 26 27.77 -0.26 4.80
N TYR A 27 27.62 0.05 3.51
CA TYR A 27 28.51 -0.47 2.46
C TYR A 27 29.32 0.66 1.79
N ASN A 28 30.64 0.49 1.76
CA ASN A 28 31.57 1.38 1.07
C ASN A 28 31.72 0.95 -0.40
N VAL A 29 31.08 1.65 -1.33
CA VAL A 29 31.27 1.42 -2.78
C VAL A 29 32.13 2.54 -3.38
N LYS A 30 33.30 2.18 -3.93
CA LYS A 30 34.13 3.07 -4.76
C LYS A 30 33.68 3.02 -6.22
N ILE A 31 33.33 4.17 -6.81
CA ILE A 31 32.88 4.25 -8.22
C ILE A 31 33.85 5.12 -9.05
N ASN A 32 34.39 4.53 -10.12
CA ASN A 32 35.23 5.18 -11.13
C ASN A 32 34.45 6.08 -12.10
N HIS A 33 35.15 7.08 -12.67
CA HIS A 33 34.60 8.22 -13.41
C HIS A 33 34.06 7.90 -14.82
N PHE A 34 32.91 8.51 -15.16
CA PHE A 34 32.45 8.70 -16.55
C PHE A 34 32.11 10.18 -16.83
N ARG A 35 32.37 10.59 -18.08
CA ARG A 35 32.34 11.98 -18.60
C ARG A 35 30.93 12.58 -18.57
N SER A 36 30.80 13.85 -18.12
CA SER A 36 29.54 14.60 -18.15
C SER A 36 29.53 15.68 -19.24
N THR A 37 28.36 15.86 -19.88
CA THR A 37 28.03 16.96 -20.79
C THR A 37 27.28 18.03 -19.99
N LYS A 38 27.64 19.32 -20.15
CA LYS A 38 27.05 20.42 -19.38
C LYS A 38 25.75 20.93 -20.00
N VAL A 39 24.65 20.86 -19.24
CA VAL A 39 23.44 21.66 -19.46
C VAL A 39 23.39 22.70 -18.34
N ALA A 40 23.20 23.97 -18.69
CA ALA A 40 23.14 25.06 -17.71
C ALA A 40 21.77 25.08 -17.02
N CYS A 41 21.73 24.73 -15.73
CA CYS A 41 20.57 24.92 -14.87
C CYS A 41 20.92 26.02 -13.84
N GLN A 42 20.11 27.08 -13.77
CA GLN A 42 20.23 28.09 -12.72
C GLN A 42 19.52 27.57 -11.45
N LEU A 43 20.29 27.01 -10.53
CA LEU A 43 19.81 26.66 -9.19
C LEU A 43 20.14 27.81 -8.22
N GLN A 44 19.11 28.46 -7.68
CA GLN A 44 19.25 29.26 -6.47
C GLN A 44 19.45 28.30 -5.28
N ARG A 45 20.56 28.45 -4.55
CA ARG A 45 20.77 27.76 -3.28
C ARG A 45 19.82 28.36 -2.24
N PHE A 46 18.92 27.55 -1.72
CA PHE A 46 18.17 27.89 -0.50
C PHE A 46 19.08 27.71 0.72
N ASP A 47 19.06 28.70 1.60
CA ASP A 47 19.82 28.73 2.85
C ASP A 47 19.29 27.66 3.82
N SER A 48 20.19 26.87 4.41
CA SER A 48 19.91 25.82 5.40
C SER A 48 19.38 26.35 6.74
N THR A 49 19.22 27.66 6.89
CA THR A 49 18.57 28.32 8.03
C THR A 49 17.11 28.67 7.78
N MET A 50 16.52 28.21 6.67
CA MET A 50 15.08 28.37 6.43
C MET A 50 14.29 27.50 7.39
N THR A 51 14.11 28.00 8.61
CA THR A 51 12.96 27.65 9.43
C THR A 51 11.73 27.96 8.59
N TRP A 52 10.89 26.96 8.35
CA TRP A 52 9.50 27.27 8.04
C TRP A 52 9.05 28.17 9.18
N PRO A 53 8.62 29.42 8.92
CA PRO A 53 8.02 30.20 9.98
C PRO A 53 6.74 29.45 10.35
N VAL A 54 6.83 28.56 11.33
CA VAL A 54 5.72 28.25 12.22
C VAL A 54 5.60 29.49 13.10
N ASN A 55 5.30 30.62 12.46
CA ASN A 55 4.78 31.75 13.19
C ASN A 55 3.51 31.22 13.82
N THR A 56 3.38 31.40 15.13
CA THR A 56 2.13 31.36 15.89
C THR A 56 1.14 32.46 15.44
N HIS A 57 1.26 32.92 14.20
CA HIS A 57 0.10 33.44 13.51
C HIS A 57 -0.81 32.24 13.31
N GLU A 58 -1.99 32.31 13.92
CA GLU A 58 -3.17 31.58 13.44
C GLU A 58 -2.99 31.40 11.94
N ALA A 59 -2.74 30.17 11.49
CA ALA A 59 -2.86 29.85 10.09
C ALA A 59 -4.21 30.45 9.74
N LEU A 60 -4.21 31.54 8.94
CA LEU A 60 -5.42 32.24 8.58
C LEU A 60 -6.32 31.14 8.08
N LEU A 61 -7.27 30.77 8.94
CA LEU A 61 -8.27 29.78 8.66
C LEU A 61 -8.99 30.44 7.50
N VAL A 62 -8.60 30.15 6.27
CA VAL A 62 -9.53 30.18 5.16
C VAL A 62 -10.40 29.00 5.53
N PRO A 63 -11.54 29.24 6.19
CA PRO A 63 -12.37 28.13 6.59
C PRO A 63 -12.73 27.47 5.26
N SER A 64 -12.69 26.15 5.19
CA SER A 64 -13.26 25.40 4.06
C SER A 64 -14.77 25.63 3.88
N LYS A 65 -15.35 26.62 4.57
CA LYS A 65 -16.54 27.38 4.16
C LYS A 65 -16.28 28.32 2.97
N LEU A 66 -15.44 27.95 2.01
CA LEU A 66 -15.72 28.42 0.66
C LEU A 66 -17.01 27.68 0.26
N ALA A 67 -18.15 28.30 0.58
CA ALA A 67 -19.42 27.92 0.00
C ALA A 67 -19.15 27.72 -1.49
N ALA A 68 -19.58 26.58 -2.04
CA ALA A 68 -19.51 26.37 -3.48
C ALA A 68 -19.95 27.67 -4.15
N PRO A 69 -19.14 28.26 -5.05
CA PRO A 69 -19.43 29.58 -5.59
C PRO A 69 -20.90 29.58 -6.01
N PRO A 70 -21.67 30.60 -5.59
CA PRO A 70 -23.11 30.61 -5.83
C PRO A 70 -23.32 30.32 -7.30
N VAL A 71 -24.22 29.37 -7.59
CA VAL A 71 -24.55 29.02 -8.98
C VAL A 71 -24.80 30.34 -9.69
N PRO A 72 -23.99 30.69 -10.70
CA PRO A 72 -24.09 32.00 -11.34
C PRO A 72 -25.55 32.21 -11.73
N SER A 73 -26.10 33.37 -11.37
CA SER A 73 -27.44 33.73 -11.80
C SER A 73 -27.50 33.58 -13.32
N LYS A 74 -28.62 33.06 -13.83
CA LYS A 74 -28.84 33.01 -15.28
C LYS A 74 -28.57 34.42 -15.83
N PRO A 75 -27.68 34.58 -16.82
CA PRO A 75 -27.37 35.89 -17.39
C PRO A 75 -28.66 36.61 -17.78
N VAL A 76 -28.80 37.86 -17.35
CA VAL A 76 -29.98 38.71 -17.61
C VAL A 76 -29.90 39.32 -19.02
N GLU A 77 -28.71 39.45 -19.57
CA GLU A 77 -28.48 39.91 -20.95
C GLU A 77 -28.25 38.74 -21.92
N PRO A 78 -28.71 38.83 -23.18
CA PRO A 78 -28.37 37.85 -24.20
C PRO A 78 -26.86 37.94 -24.44
N LEU A 79 -26.13 36.91 -23.99
CA LEU A 79 -24.73 36.73 -24.38
C LEU A 79 -24.66 36.73 -25.91
N THR A 80 -23.73 37.52 -26.48
CA THR A 80 -23.41 37.42 -27.90
C THR A 80 -23.10 35.97 -28.24
N ASP A 81 -23.89 35.40 -29.14
CA ASP A 81 -23.92 33.95 -29.40
C ASP A 81 -22.72 33.56 -30.28
N HIS A 82 -21.55 33.46 -29.65
CA HIS A 82 -20.32 33.01 -30.30
C HIS A 82 -20.37 31.48 -30.46
N HIS A 83 -20.72 31.02 -31.66
CA HIS A 83 -20.77 29.58 -31.98
C HIS A 83 -19.45 29.04 -32.50
N LEU A 84 -18.78 28.23 -31.68
CA LEU A 84 -17.69 27.36 -32.12
C LEU A 84 -18.25 26.12 -32.83
N GLN A 85 -17.85 25.86 -34.08
CA GLN A 85 -18.23 24.65 -34.81
C GLN A 85 -17.41 23.44 -34.34
N LEU A 86 -17.95 22.67 -33.38
CA LEU A 86 -17.30 21.49 -32.80
C LEU A 86 -18.16 20.23 -33.02
N SER A 87 -17.54 19.17 -33.53
CA SER A 87 -18.17 17.85 -33.68
C SER A 87 -18.34 17.09 -32.35
N ARG A 88 -17.40 17.26 -31.41
CA ARG A 88 -17.40 16.60 -30.10
C ARG A 88 -17.45 17.61 -28.96
N ARG A 89 -18.30 17.35 -27.96
CA ARG A 89 -18.42 18.19 -26.75
C ARG A 89 -18.56 17.34 -25.49
N PRO A 90 -17.46 16.81 -24.92
CA PRO A 90 -17.50 15.91 -23.75
C PRO A 90 -18.18 16.50 -22.50
N ARG A 91 -18.29 17.84 -22.39
CA ARG A 91 -19.09 18.50 -21.34
C ARG A 91 -20.56 18.09 -21.35
N ARG A 92 -21.09 17.64 -22.50
CA ARG A 92 -22.47 17.13 -22.64
C ARG A 92 -22.73 15.96 -21.70
N ASN A 93 -21.75 15.07 -21.47
CA ASN A 93 -21.89 13.91 -20.58
C ASN A 93 -21.70 14.27 -19.09
N ARG A 94 -21.35 15.52 -18.77
CA ARG A 94 -21.07 15.98 -17.40
C ARG A 94 -22.10 16.99 -16.87
N LYS A 95 -23.21 17.20 -17.60
CA LYS A 95 -24.17 18.30 -17.37
C LYS A 95 -24.91 18.18 -16.04
N SER A 96 -25.27 16.98 -15.61
CA SER A 96 -25.97 16.73 -14.34
C SER A 96 -25.31 15.58 -13.55
N PRO A 97 -25.51 15.53 -12.22
CA PRO A 97 -25.07 14.39 -11.41
C PRO A 97 -25.59 13.05 -11.94
N THR A 98 -26.87 12.96 -12.29
CA THR A 98 -27.49 11.74 -12.86
C THR A 98 -26.80 11.29 -14.13
N GLN A 99 -26.44 12.22 -15.01
CA GLN A 99 -25.78 11.88 -16.27
C GLN A 99 -24.33 11.41 -16.04
N ARG A 100 -23.62 12.00 -15.07
CA ARG A 100 -22.29 11.52 -14.69
C ARG A 100 -22.34 10.11 -14.10
N ALA A 101 -23.33 9.85 -13.24
CA ALA A 101 -23.54 8.54 -12.63
C ALA A 101 -23.89 7.48 -13.69
N ALA A 102 -24.74 7.80 -14.67
CA ALA A 102 -25.13 6.87 -15.73
C ALA A 102 -23.96 6.43 -16.64
N PHE A 103 -22.90 7.23 -16.73
CA PHE A 103 -21.73 6.93 -17.57
C PHE A 103 -20.48 6.59 -16.74
N GLN A 104 -20.64 6.33 -15.44
CA GLN A 104 -19.54 5.97 -14.58
C GLN A 104 -19.01 4.57 -14.95
N GLU A 105 -17.72 4.49 -15.25
CA GLU A 105 -17.07 3.25 -15.73
C GLU A 105 -16.62 2.34 -14.58
N THR A 106 -16.36 2.92 -13.40
CA THR A 106 -15.80 2.21 -12.25
C THR A 106 -16.70 2.38 -11.04
N ASN A 107 -17.08 1.27 -10.41
CA ASN A 107 -17.79 1.27 -9.13
C ASN A 107 -16.88 0.69 -8.04
N ILE A 108 -17.11 1.15 -6.82
CA ILE A 108 -16.43 0.66 -5.62
C ILE A 108 -17.49 0.30 -4.58
N SER A 109 -17.27 -0.81 -3.89
CA SER A 109 -18.17 -1.31 -2.86
C SER A 109 -17.37 -1.89 -1.68
N PRO A 110 -17.99 -2.10 -0.50
CA PRO A 110 -17.31 -2.66 0.66
C PRO A 110 -16.60 -4.00 0.40
N GLU A 111 -17.13 -4.81 -0.51
CA GLU A 111 -16.59 -6.11 -0.90
C GLU A 111 -15.23 -6.01 -1.61
N ASN A 112 -14.83 -4.82 -2.06
CA ASN A 112 -13.51 -4.59 -2.62
C ASN A 112 -12.42 -4.39 -1.56
N PHE A 113 -12.76 -4.26 -0.27
CA PHE A 113 -11.80 -3.88 0.76
C PHE A 113 -11.32 -5.04 1.61
N ILE A 114 -10.00 -5.06 1.85
CA ILE A 114 -9.34 -5.87 2.86
C ILE A 114 -8.93 -4.93 3.99
N TYR A 115 -9.35 -5.25 5.22
CA TYR A 115 -9.05 -4.45 6.41
C TYR A 115 -7.86 -5.03 7.19
N PRO A 116 -6.67 -4.41 7.13
CA PRO A 116 -5.51 -4.88 7.86
C PRO A 116 -5.66 -4.61 9.37
N LEU A 117 -5.30 -5.60 10.18
CA LEU A 117 -5.28 -5.54 11.64
C LEU A 117 -3.87 -5.74 12.17
N PHE A 118 -3.52 -4.98 13.20
CA PHE A 118 -2.31 -5.21 13.99
C PHE A 118 -2.72 -5.84 15.31
N ILE A 119 -2.03 -6.90 15.72
CA ILE A 119 -2.32 -7.63 16.96
C ILE A 119 -1.04 -7.78 17.78
N HIS A 120 -1.16 -7.77 19.11
CA HIS A 120 -0.05 -8.04 20.01
C HIS A 120 -0.50 -8.83 21.24
N GLN A 121 0.48 -9.27 22.02
CA GLN A 121 0.29 -10.13 23.19
C GLN A 121 -0.37 -9.46 24.42
N GLY A 122 -0.56 -8.15 24.43
CA GLY A 122 -1.14 -7.44 25.57
C GLY A 122 -2.66 -7.53 25.65
N GLU A 123 -3.24 -7.12 26.78
CA GLU A 123 -4.70 -7.03 26.95
C GLU A 123 -5.28 -5.68 26.50
N VAL A 124 -4.41 -4.71 26.24
CA VAL A 124 -4.79 -3.31 25.99
C VAL A 124 -4.39 -2.92 24.59
N ASP A 125 -5.28 -2.18 23.92
CA ASP A 125 -4.99 -1.62 22.61
C ASP A 125 -3.95 -0.50 22.70
N ILE A 126 -2.90 -0.60 21.87
CA ILE A 126 -1.81 0.38 21.84
C ILE A 126 -2.01 1.29 20.62
N PRO A 127 -2.17 2.61 20.79
CA PRO A 127 -2.30 3.52 19.66
C PRO A 127 -1.00 3.59 18.84
N ILE A 128 -1.13 3.59 17.51
CA ILE A 128 0.00 3.74 16.60
C ILE A 128 0.17 5.23 16.30
N SER A 129 1.20 5.86 16.89
CA SER A 129 1.39 7.32 16.82
C SER A 129 1.55 7.86 15.39
N THR A 130 2.16 7.09 14.50
CA THR A 130 2.37 7.44 13.09
C THR A 130 1.15 7.18 12.22
N MET A 131 0.11 6.53 12.74
CA MET A 131 -1.13 6.18 12.01
C MET A 131 -2.36 6.59 12.84
N PRO A 132 -2.76 7.88 12.81
CA PRO A 132 -3.85 8.39 13.62
C PRO A 132 -5.12 7.55 13.52
N GLY A 133 -5.69 7.18 14.67
CA GLY A 133 -6.90 6.36 14.77
C GLY A 133 -6.70 4.86 14.52
N ARG A 134 -5.45 4.37 14.38
CA ARG A 134 -5.12 2.94 14.32
C ARG A 134 -4.45 2.48 15.61
N TYR A 135 -4.62 1.20 15.90
CA TYR A 135 -4.18 0.57 17.15
C TYR A 135 -3.57 -0.79 16.84
N ILE A 136 -2.61 -1.20 17.66
CA ILE A 136 -2.19 -2.59 17.82
C ILE A 136 -3.13 -3.20 18.86
N LEU A 137 -4.00 -4.09 18.41
CA LEU A 137 -5.08 -4.64 19.22
C LEU A 137 -4.55 -5.67 20.21
N GLY A 138 -4.94 -5.50 21.47
CA GLY A 138 -4.56 -6.44 22.52
C GLY A 138 -5.22 -7.79 22.32
N TRP A 139 -4.43 -8.86 22.31
CA TRP A 139 -4.90 -10.23 22.28
C TRP A 139 -4.36 -11.03 23.46
N ARG A 140 -5.27 -11.63 24.24
CA ARG A 140 -4.98 -12.43 25.45
C ARG A 140 -3.72 -13.30 25.28
N HIS A 141 -2.94 -13.35 26.37
CA HIS A 141 -1.61 -13.97 26.52
C HIS A 141 -1.15 -14.96 25.42
N GLY A 142 0.03 -14.71 24.86
CA GLY A 142 0.90 -15.67 24.18
C GLY A 142 1.98 -14.95 23.36
N LEU A 143 3.18 -15.53 23.35
CA LEU A 143 4.42 -14.86 22.96
C LEU A 143 4.51 -14.66 21.45
N ILE A 144 5.00 -13.49 21.02
CA ILE A 144 5.80 -13.41 19.79
C ILE A 144 7.24 -13.43 20.27
N GLU A 145 7.91 -14.57 20.12
CA GLU A 145 9.34 -14.68 20.36
C GLU A 145 10.08 -14.47 19.05
N GLU A 146 10.92 -13.44 19.01
CA GLU A 146 11.84 -13.24 17.89
C GLU A 146 12.99 -14.24 17.99
N SER A 147 13.36 -14.85 16.87
CA SER A 147 14.53 -15.70 16.77
C SER A 147 15.24 -15.49 15.43
N PRO A 148 16.53 -15.85 15.29
CA PRO A 148 17.27 -15.70 14.03
C PRO A 148 16.64 -16.49 12.86
N THR A 149 15.92 -17.56 13.19
CA THR A 149 15.32 -18.53 12.28
C THR A 149 13.80 -18.47 12.27
N GLY A 150 13.20 -17.53 13.01
CA GLY A 150 11.78 -17.20 13.12
C GLY A 150 10.87 -18.40 13.37
N GLU A 151 11.23 -19.33 14.25
CA GLU A 151 10.42 -20.52 14.53
C GLU A 151 9.00 -20.20 15.01
N GLU A 152 8.82 -19.07 15.70
CA GLU A 152 7.51 -18.63 16.18
C GLU A 152 6.53 -18.35 15.04
N ALA A 153 7.02 -18.02 13.84
CA ALA A 153 6.20 -17.76 12.66
C ALA A 153 5.27 -18.95 12.31
N PHE A 154 5.72 -20.18 12.60
CA PHE A 154 4.98 -21.41 12.32
C PHE A 154 4.57 -22.18 13.59
N ASN A 155 4.59 -21.53 14.75
CA ASN A 155 4.06 -22.11 15.97
C ASN A 155 2.55 -22.29 15.81
N ASP A 156 2.06 -23.54 15.87
CA ASP A 156 0.62 -23.83 15.78
C ASP A 156 -0.18 -23.14 16.89
N ASN A 157 0.46 -22.85 18.02
CA ASN A 157 -0.11 -22.10 19.13
C ASN A 157 0.34 -20.64 19.15
N GLY A 158 0.94 -20.11 18.08
CA GLY A 158 1.39 -18.73 17.96
C GLY A 158 0.25 -17.71 17.91
N LEU A 159 0.58 -16.42 18.04
CA LEU A 159 -0.41 -15.35 18.13
C LEU A 159 -1.35 -15.32 16.91
N VAL A 160 -0.80 -15.38 15.69
CA VAL A 160 -1.57 -15.35 14.44
C VAL A 160 -2.49 -16.56 14.35
N GLN A 161 -1.95 -17.77 14.53
CA GLN A 161 -2.69 -19.02 14.41
C GLN A 161 -3.85 -19.10 15.42
N ARG A 162 -3.62 -18.67 16.68
CA ARG A 162 -4.71 -18.59 17.69
C ARG A 162 -5.78 -17.58 17.29
N THR A 163 -5.37 -16.44 16.73
CA THR A 163 -6.28 -15.36 16.32
C THR A 163 -7.17 -15.80 15.15
N VAL A 164 -6.57 -16.42 14.13
CA VAL A 164 -7.30 -16.98 12.98
C VAL A 164 -8.36 -17.98 13.44
N ARG A 165 -8.00 -18.95 14.29
CA ARG A 165 -8.96 -19.94 14.82
C ARG A 165 -10.11 -19.29 15.57
N LEU A 166 -9.84 -18.31 16.43
CA LEU A 166 -10.92 -17.63 17.16
C LEU A 166 -11.83 -16.85 16.21
N LEU A 167 -11.26 -16.15 15.23
CA LEU A 167 -12.04 -15.39 14.26
C LEU A 167 -12.91 -16.30 13.40
N LYS A 168 -12.40 -17.45 12.94
CA LYS A 168 -13.20 -18.43 12.18
C LYS A 168 -14.26 -19.13 13.04
N ASP A 169 -13.98 -19.39 14.32
CA ASP A 169 -14.98 -19.92 15.27
C ASP A 169 -16.14 -18.93 15.47
N LYS A 170 -15.83 -17.65 15.66
CA LYS A 170 -16.83 -16.60 15.90
C LYS A 170 -17.54 -16.12 14.62
N PHE A 171 -16.82 -16.08 13.50
CA PHE A 171 -17.28 -15.58 12.21
C PHE A 171 -16.83 -16.53 11.07
N PRO A 172 -17.52 -17.67 10.88
CA PRO A 172 -17.10 -18.69 9.91
C PRO A 172 -16.98 -18.18 8.47
N ASP A 173 -17.86 -17.25 8.08
CA ASP A 173 -17.92 -16.66 6.74
C ASP A 173 -16.91 -15.52 6.53
N LEU A 174 -16.16 -15.12 7.57
CA LEU A 174 -15.12 -14.11 7.44
C LEU A 174 -13.94 -14.68 6.63
N VAL A 175 -13.60 -14.00 5.54
CA VAL A 175 -12.40 -14.30 4.74
C VAL A 175 -11.19 -13.74 5.48
N ILE A 176 -10.25 -14.62 5.83
CA ILE A 176 -9.03 -14.26 6.56
C ILE A 176 -7.82 -14.37 5.64
N HIS A 177 -7.13 -13.24 5.50
CA HIS A 177 -5.83 -13.13 4.86
C HIS A 177 -4.73 -13.11 5.93
N THR A 178 -3.76 -14.01 5.85
CA THR A 178 -2.59 -14.01 6.75
C THR A 178 -1.32 -13.66 6.00
N ASP A 179 -0.45 -12.88 6.62
CA ASP A 179 0.86 -12.57 6.03
C ASP A 179 1.86 -13.71 6.29
N VAL A 180 2.58 -14.09 5.24
CA VAL A 180 3.66 -15.07 5.27
C VAL A 180 4.94 -14.28 5.01
N ASN A 181 5.60 -13.90 6.08
CA ASN A 181 6.84 -13.13 6.09
C ASN A 181 7.57 -13.33 7.44
N PHE A 182 8.87 -13.03 7.45
CA PHE A 182 9.79 -13.24 8.56
C PHE A 182 10.09 -12.00 9.39
N ASP A 183 9.78 -10.80 8.90
CA ASP A 183 10.25 -9.55 9.51
C ASP A 183 9.71 -9.33 10.93
N GLU A 184 8.50 -9.81 11.27
CA GLU A 184 7.99 -9.72 12.65
C GLU A 184 8.55 -10.78 13.61
N TYR A 185 9.20 -11.82 13.09
CA TYR A 185 9.72 -12.94 13.88
C TYR A 185 11.26 -12.99 13.88
N SER A 186 11.91 -12.18 13.05
CA SER A 186 13.35 -12.12 12.88
C SER A 186 13.95 -11.07 13.80
N THR A 187 14.95 -11.46 14.59
CA THR A 187 15.72 -10.52 15.43
C THR A 187 16.46 -9.44 14.62
N SER A 188 16.63 -9.66 13.32
CA SER A 188 17.24 -8.69 12.41
C SER A 188 16.23 -7.70 11.81
N GLY A 189 14.92 -7.97 11.91
CA GLY A 189 13.84 -7.23 11.26
C GLY A 189 13.81 -7.34 9.73
N HIS A 190 14.57 -8.26 9.12
CA HIS A 190 14.50 -8.53 7.69
C HIS A 190 13.49 -9.63 7.40
N GLY A 191 12.89 -9.61 6.20
CA GLY A 191 11.95 -10.62 5.70
C GLY A 191 12.57 -11.99 5.40
N GLY A 192 13.72 -12.32 6.01
CA GLY A 192 14.33 -13.63 5.91
C GLY A 192 15.50 -13.85 6.85
N ILE A 193 16.07 -15.05 6.77
CA ILE A 193 17.23 -15.48 7.55
C ILE A 193 18.46 -14.74 7.00
N VAL A 194 19.16 -14.04 7.88
CA VAL A 194 20.33 -13.22 7.51
C VAL A 194 21.61 -13.93 7.90
N ARG A 195 22.50 -14.16 6.93
CA ARG A 195 23.86 -14.66 7.16
C ARG A 195 24.72 -13.58 7.82
N GLU A 196 25.81 -13.97 8.47
CA GLU A 196 26.74 -13.05 9.17
C GLU A 196 27.27 -11.89 8.31
N ASP A 197 27.35 -12.04 6.98
CA ASP A 197 27.80 -11.00 6.05
C ASP A 197 26.68 -10.07 5.55
N GLY A 198 25.45 -10.24 6.05
CA GLY A 198 24.29 -9.42 5.74
C GLY A 198 23.46 -9.91 4.55
N VAL A 199 23.80 -11.05 3.96
CA VAL A 199 23.03 -11.64 2.85
C VAL A 199 21.78 -12.33 3.41
N ILE A 200 20.61 -12.00 2.87
CA ILE A 200 19.36 -12.74 3.12
C ILE A 200 19.42 -14.06 2.34
N LEU A 201 19.26 -15.17 3.04
CA LEU A 201 19.35 -16.51 2.47
C LEU A 201 17.99 -16.92 1.88
N ASN A 202 17.92 -16.97 0.55
CA ASN A 202 16.67 -17.21 -0.18
C ASN A 202 16.02 -18.55 0.19
N ASP A 203 16.70 -19.65 -0.12
CA ASP A 203 16.13 -21.00 -0.05
C ASP A 203 15.89 -21.45 1.40
N GLU A 204 16.81 -21.09 2.30
CA GLU A 204 16.70 -21.35 3.73
C GLU A 204 15.51 -20.62 4.34
N THR A 205 15.24 -19.39 3.90
CA THR A 205 14.05 -18.63 4.34
C THR A 205 12.78 -19.27 3.78
N ILE A 206 12.75 -19.59 2.48
CA ILE A 206 11.61 -20.27 1.84
C ILE A 206 11.31 -21.60 2.52
N TYR A 207 12.31 -22.32 3.02
CA TYR A 207 12.10 -23.52 3.82
C TYR A 207 11.26 -23.30 5.08
N GLN A 208 11.40 -22.16 5.74
CA GLN A 208 10.61 -21.83 6.91
C GLN A 208 9.26 -21.21 6.54
N LEU A 209 9.19 -20.35 5.51
CA LEU A 209 7.94 -19.74 5.01
C LEU A 209 6.90 -20.81 4.62
N ARG A 210 7.35 -21.92 4.02
CA ARG A 210 6.50 -23.09 3.74
C ARG A 210 5.79 -23.61 4.99
N LYS A 211 6.49 -23.68 6.12
CA LYS A 211 5.91 -24.14 7.40
C LYS A 211 4.92 -23.11 7.95
N GLN A 212 5.25 -21.82 7.85
CA GLN A 212 4.38 -20.73 8.26
C GLN A 212 3.06 -20.78 7.49
N ALA A 213 3.10 -20.81 6.16
CA ALA A 213 1.91 -20.91 5.31
C ALA A 213 1.04 -22.12 5.68
N VAL A 214 1.63 -23.30 5.85
CA VAL A 214 0.89 -24.52 6.23
C VAL A 214 0.28 -24.42 7.64
N SER A 215 0.97 -23.83 8.61
CA SER A 215 0.42 -23.62 9.97
C SER A 215 -0.75 -22.63 9.97
N GLN A 216 -0.66 -21.56 9.18
CA GLN A 216 -1.74 -20.58 9.02
C GLN A 216 -2.94 -21.19 8.29
N ALA A 217 -2.72 -21.97 7.23
CA ALA A 217 -3.76 -22.73 6.55
C ALA A 217 -4.46 -23.71 7.51
N ARG A 218 -3.70 -24.46 8.32
CA ARG A 218 -4.25 -25.35 9.36
C ARG A 218 -5.08 -24.60 10.41
N ALA A 219 -4.71 -23.36 10.71
CA ALA A 219 -5.47 -22.51 11.62
C ALA A 219 -6.79 -22.00 11.03
N GLY A 220 -6.98 -22.10 9.71
CA GLY A 220 -8.20 -21.70 9.00
C GLY A 220 -8.07 -20.43 8.17
N ALA A 221 -6.85 -20.02 7.80
CA ALA A 221 -6.66 -18.95 6.84
C ALA A 221 -7.23 -19.33 5.47
N ASP A 222 -7.99 -18.43 4.86
CA ASP A 222 -8.57 -18.65 3.53
C ASP A 222 -7.59 -18.25 2.42
N VAL A 223 -6.75 -17.24 2.71
CA VAL A 223 -5.71 -16.73 1.81
C VAL A 223 -4.41 -16.55 2.59
N VAL A 224 -3.31 -17.08 2.07
CA VAL A 224 -1.97 -16.76 2.55
C VAL A 224 -1.32 -15.73 1.62
N CYS A 225 -0.69 -14.71 2.20
CA CYS A 225 -0.14 -13.59 1.46
C CYS A 225 1.38 -13.56 1.59
N THR A 226 2.13 -13.84 0.52
CA THR A 226 3.61 -13.87 0.54
C THR A 226 4.16 -12.47 0.26
N SER A 227 4.67 -11.79 1.29
CA SER A 227 5.04 -10.36 1.24
C SER A 227 6.55 -10.05 1.23
N GLU A 228 7.38 -11.09 1.31
CA GLU A 228 8.82 -11.09 1.55
C GLU A 228 9.70 -10.69 0.36
N MET A 229 9.26 -10.98 -0.88
CA MET A 229 10.01 -10.86 -2.16
C MET A 229 11.23 -11.78 -2.31
N LEU A 230 11.07 -13.06 -2.02
CA LEU A 230 12.10 -14.07 -2.31
C LEU A 230 11.85 -14.75 -3.66
N ASP A 231 12.90 -15.21 -4.32
CA ASP A 231 12.77 -15.86 -5.63
C ASP A 231 12.22 -17.28 -5.44
N GLY A 232 11.12 -17.65 -6.13
CA GLY A 232 10.55 -18.99 -6.08
C GLY A 232 9.64 -19.30 -4.88
N ARG A 233 9.31 -18.30 -4.05
CA ARG A 233 8.48 -18.51 -2.84
C ARG A 233 7.09 -19.04 -3.17
N VAL A 234 6.46 -18.59 -4.26
CA VAL A 234 5.04 -18.84 -4.52
C VAL A 234 4.88 -20.32 -4.84
N GLY A 235 5.73 -20.84 -5.72
CA GLY A 235 5.71 -22.24 -6.10
C GLY A 235 6.05 -23.15 -4.92
N ALA A 236 7.01 -22.74 -4.09
CA ALA A 236 7.38 -23.47 -2.89
C ALA A 236 6.24 -23.51 -1.84
N VAL A 237 5.55 -22.39 -1.62
CA VAL A 237 4.39 -22.30 -0.72
C VAL A 237 3.21 -23.10 -1.28
N ARG A 238 2.90 -22.99 -2.57
CA ARG A 238 1.85 -23.77 -3.25
C ARG A 238 2.09 -25.27 -3.08
N ALA A 239 3.30 -25.73 -3.38
CA ALA A 239 3.67 -27.13 -3.23
C ALA A 239 3.54 -27.62 -1.77
N ALA A 240 3.91 -26.78 -0.78
CA ALA A 240 3.76 -27.12 0.63
C ALA A 240 2.29 -27.19 1.08
N LEU A 241 1.45 -26.25 0.65
CA LEU A 241 0.02 -26.27 0.90
C LEU A 241 -0.63 -27.51 0.29
N ASP A 242 -0.29 -27.85 -0.96
CA ASP A 242 -0.80 -29.04 -1.62
C ASP A 242 -0.37 -30.33 -0.93
N ALA A 243 0.89 -30.45 -0.55
CA ALA A 243 1.38 -31.59 0.21
C ALA A 243 0.69 -31.72 1.59
N GLY A 244 0.26 -30.60 2.17
CA GLY A 244 -0.54 -30.55 3.40
C GLY A 244 -2.04 -30.81 3.20
N GLY A 245 -2.53 -30.98 1.97
CA GLY A 245 -3.95 -31.15 1.64
C GLY A 245 -4.76 -29.85 1.61
N PHE A 246 -4.10 -28.69 1.63
CA PHE A 246 -4.70 -27.35 1.62
C PHE A 246 -4.89 -26.81 0.20
N HIS A 247 -5.46 -27.62 -0.71
CA HIS A 247 -5.70 -27.26 -2.11
C HIS A 247 -6.67 -26.08 -2.30
N HIS A 248 -7.47 -25.78 -1.28
CA HIS A 248 -8.50 -24.75 -1.30
C HIS A 248 -8.01 -23.37 -0.81
N VAL A 249 -6.81 -23.31 -0.22
CA VAL A 249 -6.25 -22.06 0.31
C VAL A 249 -5.61 -21.29 -0.85
N SER A 250 -6.03 -20.04 -1.04
CA SER A 250 -5.49 -19.18 -2.09
C SER A 250 -4.15 -18.58 -1.69
N ILE A 251 -3.34 -18.24 -2.69
CA ILE A 251 -2.11 -17.47 -2.53
C ILE A 251 -2.29 -16.08 -3.14
N MET A 252 -2.10 -15.05 -2.31
CA MET A 252 -1.98 -13.67 -2.76
C MET A 252 -0.51 -13.26 -2.73
N SER A 253 0.15 -13.25 -3.89
CA SER A 253 1.55 -12.86 -3.96
C SER A 253 1.71 -11.35 -4.03
N TYR A 254 2.56 -10.78 -3.17
CA TYR A 254 3.05 -9.42 -3.35
C TYR A 254 4.12 -9.39 -4.44
N SER A 255 3.72 -9.57 -5.69
CA SER A 255 4.61 -9.60 -6.85
C SER A 255 5.38 -8.31 -7.07
N VAL A 256 4.81 -7.18 -6.63
CA VAL A 256 5.44 -5.87 -6.76
C VAL A 256 5.36 -5.20 -5.41
N ASN A 257 6.51 -5.06 -4.73
CA ASN A 257 6.59 -4.32 -3.49
C ASN A 257 7.68 -3.21 -3.52
N TYR A 258 7.87 -2.50 -2.41
CA TYR A 258 8.84 -1.39 -2.27
C TYR A 258 10.32 -1.80 -2.43
N GLN A 259 10.63 -3.09 -2.41
CA GLN A 259 11.99 -3.60 -2.61
C GLN A 259 12.42 -3.48 -4.08
N ILE A 260 11.45 -3.57 -5.02
CA ILE A 260 11.69 -3.27 -6.43
C ILE A 260 12.06 -1.79 -6.55
N ASN A 261 13.03 -1.50 -7.42
CA ASN A 261 13.39 -0.12 -7.70
C ASN A 261 12.18 0.63 -8.28
N PRO A 262 11.73 1.74 -7.66
CA PRO A 262 10.51 2.43 -8.08
C PRO A 262 10.57 2.99 -9.51
N ALA A 263 11.75 3.04 -10.14
CA ALA A 263 11.91 3.42 -11.55
C ALA A 263 11.63 2.26 -12.54
N ASN A 264 11.43 1.03 -12.07
CA ASN A 264 11.43 -0.16 -12.91
C ASN A 264 10.03 -0.71 -13.17
N LEU A 265 9.49 -0.44 -14.36
CA LEU A 265 8.22 -1.00 -14.82
C LEU A 265 8.34 -2.43 -15.36
N ARG A 266 9.44 -2.73 -16.07
CA ARG A 266 9.63 -4.04 -16.74
C ARG A 266 9.93 -5.17 -15.74
N GLU A 267 10.61 -4.85 -14.65
CA GLU A 267 10.91 -5.79 -13.57
C GLU A 267 9.63 -6.25 -12.88
N ALA A 268 8.71 -5.31 -12.58
CA ALA A 268 7.39 -5.63 -12.04
C ALA A 268 6.59 -6.62 -12.91
N LEU A 269 6.74 -6.56 -14.24
CA LEU A 269 6.11 -7.54 -15.14
C LEU A 269 6.77 -8.91 -15.12
N ILE A 270 8.08 -8.98 -14.87
CA ILE A 270 8.80 -10.25 -14.76
C ILE A 270 8.33 -10.95 -13.48
N GLU A 271 8.40 -10.26 -12.33
CA GLU A 271 7.96 -10.78 -11.03
C GLU A 271 6.51 -11.28 -11.07
N ALA A 272 5.59 -10.47 -11.60
CA ALA A 272 4.19 -10.86 -11.71
C ALA A 272 3.97 -12.12 -12.57
N ARG A 273 4.76 -12.31 -13.63
CA ARG A 273 4.64 -13.47 -14.52
C ARG A 273 5.20 -14.73 -13.89
N GLU A 274 6.31 -14.63 -13.16
CA GLU A 274 6.88 -15.76 -12.44
C GLU A 274 5.90 -16.22 -11.34
N ASP A 275 5.36 -15.29 -10.55
CA ASP A 275 4.37 -15.63 -9.52
C ASP A 275 3.10 -16.29 -10.08
N GLU A 276 2.59 -15.77 -11.21
CA GLU A 276 1.44 -16.37 -11.90
C GLU A 276 1.79 -17.80 -12.38
N ALA A 277 2.98 -18.00 -12.96
CA ALA A 277 3.44 -19.32 -13.40
C ALA A 277 3.67 -20.29 -12.23
N GLU A 278 4.05 -19.76 -11.06
CA GLU A 278 4.28 -20.49 -9.83
C GLU A 278 3.00 -20.86 -9.08
N GLY A 279 1.84 -20.34 -9.51
CA GLY A 279 0.53 -20.70 -8.97
C GLY A 279 -0.06 -19.72 -7.96
N ALA A 280 0.28 -18.43 -8.07
CA ALA A 280 -0.46 -17.38 -7.36
C ALA A 280 -1.91 -17.31 -7.88
N ASP A 281 -2.86 -17.10 -6.97
CA ASP A 281 -4.27 -16.89 -7.30
C ASP A 281 -4.61 -15.40 -7.45
N ILE A 282 -3.84 -14.52 -6.80
CA ILE A 282 -4.02 -13.06 -6.79
C ILE A 282 -2.63 -12.41 -6.80
N LEU A 283 -2.44 -11.37 -7.61
CA LEU A 283 -1.21 -10.57 -7.64
C LEU A 283 -1.44 -9.23 -6.95
N MET A 284 -0.54 -8.81 -6.06
CA MET A 284 -0.67 -7.60 -5.23
C MET A 284 0.44 -6.59 -5.53
N VAL A 285 0.05 -5.32 -5.70
CA VAL A 285 0.97 -4.18 -5.87
C VAL A 285 1.02 -3.34 -4.59
N LYS A 286 2.23 -3.08 -4.08
CA LYS A 286 2.52 -2.33 -2.85
C LYS A 286 3.71 -1.38 -3.09
N PRO A 287 3.65 -0.07 -2.80
CA PRO A 287 2.48 0.74 -2.47
C PRO A 287 1.54 0.97 -3.67
N ALA A 288 0.27 1.32 -3.41
CA ALA A 288 -0.77 1.41 -4.44
C ALA A 288 -0.81 2.76 -5.17
N LEU A 289 -1.08 3.88 -4.48
CA LEU A 289 -1.23 5.18 -5.14
C LEU A 289 -0.04 5.65 -5.99
N PRO A 290 1.23 5.47 -5.58
CA PRO A 290 2.35 5.85 -6.43
C PRO A 290 2.61 4.85 -7.58
N SER A 291 1.91 3.71 -7.61
CA SER A 291 2.11 2.60 -8.57
C SER A 291 0.83 2.26 -9.34
N LEU A 292 -0.09 3.22 -9.53
CA LEU A 292 -1.35 3.00 -10.26
C LEU A 292 -1.12 2.57 -11.71
N ASP A 293 -0.03 3.02 -12.32
CA ASP A 293 0.43 2.61 -13.64
C ASP A 293 0.83 1.13 -13.67
N ILE A 294 1.48 0.62 -12.62
CA ILE A 294 1.78 -0.81 -12.47
C ILE A 294 0.49 -1.62 -12.29
N ILE A 295 -0.44 -1.17 -11.44
CA ILE A 295 -1.74 -1.84 -11.28
C ILE A 295 -2.48 -1.95 -12.62
N ARG A 296 -2.51 -0.86 -13.39
CA ARG A 296 -3.10 -0.85 -14.74
C ARG A 296 -2.38 -1.82 -15.68
N LEU A 297 -1.06 -1.78 -15.66
CA LEU A 297 -0.23 -2.65 -16.50
C LEU A 297 -0.50 -4.13 -16.19
N LEU A 298 -0.51 -4.54 -14.93
CA LEU A 298 -0.81 -5.93 -14.56
C LEU A 298 -2.23 -6.31 -14.98
N LYS A 299 -3.23 -5.44 -14.75
CA LYS A 299 -4.62 -5.70 -15.16
C LYS A 299 -4.78 -5.87 -16.68
N ASP A 300 -3.88 -5.29 -17.49
CA ASP A 300 -3.85 -5.45 -18.94
C ASP A 300 -3.06 -6.68 -19.42
N GLN A 301 -2.29 -7.33 -18.55
CA GLN A 301 -1.34 -8.39 -18.93
C GLN A 301 -1.64 -9.76 -18.33
N THR A 302 -2.43 -9.83 -17.27
CA THR A 302 -2.87 -11.09 -16.65
C THR A 302 -4.40 -11.13 -16.53
N LEU A 303 -4.93 -12.34 -16.41
CA LEU A 303 -6.34 -12.59 -16.09
C LEU A 303 -6.57 -12.77 -14.58
N LEU A 304 -5.51 -12.88 -13.79
CA LEU A 304 -5.64 -12.99 -12.34
C LEU A 304 -6.23 -11.72 -11.72
N PRO A 305 -6.96 -11.84 -10.59
CA PRO A 305 -7.33 -10.70 -9.77
C PRO A 305 -6.11 -9.88 -9.34
N ILE A 306 -6.26 -8.55 -9.37
CA ILE A 306 -5.21 -7.61 -8.96
C ILE A 306 -5.55 -6.97 -7.62
N GLY A 307 -4.64 -7.05 -6.66
CA GLY A 307 -4.67 -6.34 -5.39
C GLY A 307 -3.89 -5.02 -5.44
N GLY A 308 -4.39 -3.99 -4.74
CA GLY A 308 -3.63 -2.78 -4.43
C GLY A 308 -3.52 -2.56 -2.92
N CYS A 309 -2.30 -2.45 -2.41
CA CYS A 309 -2.02 -2.18 -1.00
C CYS A 309 -1.78 -0.68 -0.76
N GLN A 310 -2.79 0.02 -0.23
CA GLN A 310 -2.65 1.40 0.21
C GLN A 310 -1.93 1.41 1.57
N VAL A 311 -0.61 1.65 1.53
CA VAL A 311 0.27 1.43 2.68
C VAL A 311 0.07 2.48 3.77
N SER A 312 0.69 2.24 4.92
CA SER A 312 0.60 3.10 6.11
C SER A 312 0.99 4.54 5.82
N GLY A 313 2.04 4.78 5.03
CA GLY A 313 2.44 6.12 4.62
C GLY A 313 1.36 6.86 3.83
N GLU A 314 0.70 6.19 2.89
CA GLU A 314 -0.39 6.76 2.09
C GLU A 314 -1.60 7.13 2.98
N TYR A 315 -1.97 6.23 3.89
CA TYR A 315 -3.00 6.48 4.90
C TYR A 315 -2.68 7.69 5.77
N SER A 316 -1.47 7.71 6.35
CA SER A 316 -1.05 8.75 7.28
C SER A 316 -0.91 10.12 6.61
N MET A 317 -0.51 10.16 5.34
CA MET A 317 -0.50 11.40 4.56
C MET A 317 -1.89 12.03 4.46
N ILE A 318 -2.92 11.22 4.11
CA ILE A 318 -4.30 11.70 3.99
C ILE A 318 -4.84 12.12 5.37
N LYS A 319 -4.64 11.29 6.41
CA LYS A 319 -5.06 11.62 7.78
C LYS A 319 -4.41 12.91 8.29
N ALA A 320 -3.10 13.07 8.12
CA ALA A 320 -2.39 14.27 8.58
C ALA A 320 -2.89 15.53 7.86
N ALA A 321 -3.04 15.49 6.54
CA ALA A 321 -3.55 16.63 5.78
C ALA A 321 -5.01 16.95 6.12
N GLY A 322 -5.83 15.93 6.41
CA GLY A 322 -7.20 16.07 6.90
C GLY A 322 -7.28 16.74 8.28
N LEU A 323 -6.47 16.27 9.24
CA LEU A 323 -6.35 16.86 10.58
C LEU A 323 -5.91 18.34 10.53
N LEU A 324 -4.98 18.66 9.63
CA LEU A 324 -4.52 20.04 9.38
C LEU A 324 -5.51 20.87 8.55
N LYS A 325 -6.65 20.29 8.15
CA LYS A 325 -7.68 20.92 7.31
C LYS A 325 -7.14 21.45 5.97
N MET A 326 -6.06 20.86 5.47
CA MET A 326 -5.50 21.18 4.14
C MET A 326 -6.33 20.56 3.02
N ILE A 327 -7.01 19.46 3.32
CA ILE A 327 -7.90 18.73 2.41
C ILE A 327 -9.19 18.34 3.14
N ASP A 328 -10.21 18.04 2.35
CA ASP A 328 -11.38 17.29 2.83
C ASP A 328 -10.98 15.80 2.90
N GLU A 329 -10.68 15.32 4.11
CA GLU A 329 -10.16 13.97 4.35
C GLU A 329 -11.05 12.88 3.72
N GLU A 330 -12.35 12.97 3.96
CA GLU A 330 -13.32 11.97 3.52
C GLU A 330 -13.37 11.89 1.98
N LYS A 331 -13.45 13.05 1.32
CA LYS A 331 -13.49 13.10 -0.15
C LYS A 331 -12.19 12.60 -0.76
N VAL A 332 -11.04 13.01 -0.24
CA VAL A 332 -9.74 12.58 -0.77
C VAL A 332 -9.48 11.10 -0.50
N MET A 333 -9.87 10.60 0.67
CA MET A 333 -9.85 9.16 0.97
C MET A 333 -10.67 8.38 -0.06
N MET A 334 -11.94 8.74 -0.27
CA MET A 334 -12.81 8.04 -1.23
C MET A 334 -12.29 8.16 -2.68
N GLU A 335 -11.75 9.32 -3.06
CA GLU A 335 -11.14 9.52 -4.37
C GLU A 335 -9.89 8.66 -4.56
N SER A 336 -9.06 8.52 -3.52
CA SER A 336 -7.86 7.67 -3.55
C SER A 336 -8.22 6.20 -3.80
N LEU A 337 -9.24 5.69 -3.10
CA LEU A 337 -9.72 4.31 -3.25
C LEU A 337 -10.35 4.09 -4.63
N MET A 338 -11.13 5.06 -5.12
CA MET A 338 -11.68 5.03 -6.48
C MET A 338 -10.57 5.04 -7.55
N CYS A 339 -9.47 5.76 -7.33
CA CYS A 339 -8.34 5.78 -8.26
C CYS A 339 -7.63 4.42 -8.31
N ILE A 340 -7.43 3.76 -7.17
CA ILE A 340 -6.87 2.39 -7.11
C ILE A 340 -7.80 1.41 -7.83
N ARG A 341 -9.11 1.47 -7.56
CA ARG A 341 -10.12 0.64 -8.24
C ARG A 341 -10.12 0.87 -9.76
N ARG A 342 -10.09 2.14 -10.19
CA ARG A 342 -10.08 2.53 -11.61
C ARG A 342 -8.81 2.08 -12.33
N ALA A 343 -7.66 2.09 -11.64
CA ALA A 343 -6.42 1.60 -12.21
C ALA A 343 -6.53 0.11 -12.60
N GLY A 344 -7.29 -0.68 -11.85
CA GLY A 344 -7.58 -2.06 -12.21
C GLY A 344 -7.64 -3.02 -11.04
N ALA A 345 -7.36 -2.56 -9.81
CA ALA A 345 -7.43 -3.39 -8.62
C ALA A 345 -8.85 -3.92 -8.41
N ASP A 346 -8.96 -5.22 -8.19
CA ASP A 346 -10.18 -5.92 -7.80
C ASP A 346 -10.35 -5.93 -6.27
N LEU A 347 -9.22 -6.00 -5.54
CA LEU A 347 -9.13 -5.94 -4.09
C LEU A 347 -8.22 -4.77 -3.64
N ILE A 348 -8.57 -4.11 -2.55
CA ILE A 348 -7.81 -2.99 -1.99
C ILE A 348 -7.58 -3.24 -0.52
N LEU A 349 -6.32 -3.51 -0.15
CA LEU A 349 -5.91 -3.51 1.25
C LEU A 349 -5.73 -2.05 1.67
N THR A 350 -6.57 -1.58 2.60
CA THR A 350 -6.52 -0.21 3.08
C THR A 350 -6.92 -0.08 4.55
N TYR A 351 -6.18 0.74 5.28
CA TYR A 351 -6.51 1.13 6.64
C TYR A 351 -7.79 1.98 6.75
N PHE A 352 -8.29 2.50 5.62
CA PHE A 352 -9.56 3.21 5.50
C PHE A 352 -10.77 2.30 5.28
N ALA A 353 -10.60 0.97 5.14
CA ALA A 353 -11.67 0.05 4.77
C ALA A 353 -12.96 0.26 5.57
N LEU A 354 -12.89 0.32 6.91
CA LEU A 354 -14.07 0.54 7.76
C LEU A 354 -14.72 1.90 7.55
N GLN A 355 -13.91 2.97 7.41
CA GLN A 355 -14.40 4.32 7.19
C GLN A 355 -15.10 4.43 5.83
N ALA A 356 -14.47 3.89 4.77
CA ALA A 356 -15.02 3.85 3.42
C ALA A 356 -16.31 3.00 3.36
N SER A 357 -16.31 1.81 3.97
CA SER A 357 -17.49 0.94 4.03
C SER A 357 -18.67 1.62 4.74
N THR A 358 -18.41 2.38 5.81
CA THR A 358 -19.45 3.15 6.52
C THR A 358 -20.09 4.19 5.60
N ILE A 359 -19.29 4.91 4.82
CA ILE A 359 -19.79 5.91 3.85
C ILE A 359 -20.59 5.25 2.73
N LEU A 360 -20.08 4.14 2.18
CA LEU A 360 -20.71 3.43 1.05
C LEU A 360 -22.03 2.75 1.45
N CYS A 361 -22.15 2.25 2.68
CA CYS A 361 -23.38 1.64 3.18
C CYS A 361 -24.41 2.67 3.68
N GLY A 362 -24.01 3.93 3.88
CA GLY A 362 -24.77 4.94 4.60
C GLY A 362 -24.77 4.72 6.12
N GLU A 363 -25.06 5.79 6.89
CA GLU A 363 -24.99 5.82 8.37
C GLU A 363 -25.85 4.78 9.12
N ASN A 364 -26.72 4.03 8.42
CA ASN A 364 -27.62 3.06 9.03
C ASN A 364 -27.04 1.65 9.26
N ARG A 365 -25.78 1.40 8.92
CA ARG A 365 -25.07 0.17 9.29
C ARG A 365 -23.85 0.51 10.14
N LYS A 366 -24.06 0.63 11.46
CA LYS A 366 -22.96 0.60 12.43
C LYS A 366 -22.34 -0.80 12.39
N PHE A 367 -21.10 -0.90 11.92
CA PHE A 367 -20.31 -2.11 12.09
C PHE A 367 -19.86 -2.18 13.55
N VAL A 368 -20.40 -3.15 14.28
CA VAL A 368 -19.95 -3.53 15.62
C VAL A 368 -19.13 -4.80 15.45
N PHE A 369 -17.84 -4.76 15.74
CA PHE A 369 -16.96 -5.92 15.79
C PHE A 369 -16.65 -6.29 17.25
#